data_AF-I3Z9A5-F1
#
_entry.id   AF-I3Z9A5-F1
#
_cell.length_a   1.000
_cell.length_b   1.000
_cell.length_c   1.000
_cell.angle_alpha   90.00
_cell.angle_beta   90.00
_cell.angle_gamma   90.00
#
_symmetry.space_group_name_H-M   'P 1'
#
loop_
_entity.id
_entity.type
_entity.pdbx_description
1 polymer ?
#
loop_
_entity_poly.entity_id
_entity_poly.type
_entity_poly.pdbx_seq_one_letter_code
_entity_poly.pdbx_strand_id
1 'polypeptide(L)'
;MEHSSLNQRVDNLISLINQKAQEYRRKQIQQYEIEAMKRLPQKFGTVIPEKEVEIWMEKFEKVIQKLPSSTEKGTPYVKAKNELFRDLNKKYKIQRKGQWTAIMLPVFMSSIGVAIGASTGNLALWIPIGIIIGFVVGRSIDKNAEKKGLVF
;
A
#
# COMPACT_ATOMS: atom_id res chain seq x y z
N MET A 1 -19.22 -3.15 -24.23
CA MET A 1 -18.45 -2.01 -24.77
C MET A 1 -17.74 -1.19 -23.68
N GLU A 2 -18.20 -1.22 -22.43
CA GLU A 2 -17.63 -0.44 -21.30
C GLU A 2 -16.26 -0.95 -20.79
N HIS A 3 -16.03 -2.26 -20.72
CA HIS A 3 -14.74 -2.81 -20.28
C HIS A 3 -13.54 -2.39 -21.14
N SER A 4 -13.76 -2.08 -22.42
CA SER A 4 -12.69 -1.66 -23.34
C SER A 4 -12.19 -0.24 -23.05
N SER A 5 -13.07 0.65 -22.56
CA SER A 5 -12.69 2.04 -22.25
C SER A 5 -11.95 2.14 -20.92
N LEU A 6 -12.34 1.34 -19.92
CA LEU A 6 -11.65 1.26 -18.63
C LEU A 6 -10.22 0.75 -18.80
N ASN A 7 -10.02 -0.35 -19.53
CA ASN A 7 -8.68 -0.91 -19.75
C ASN A 7 -7.77 0.10 -20.45
N GLN A 8 -8.27 0.80 -21.48
CA GLN A 8 -7.51 1.84 -22.16
C GLN A 8 -7.14 3.01 -21.23
N ARG A 9 -8.05 3.46 -20.35
CA ARG A 9 -7.74 4.50 -19.35
C ARG A 9 -6.65 4.04 -18.38
N VAL A 10 -6.75 2.80 -17.90
CA VAL A 10 -5.75 2.20 -17.01
C VAL A 10 -4.38 2.14 -17.69
N ASP A 11 -4.32 1.67 -18.94
CA ASP A 11 -3.08 1.58 -19.70
C ASP A 11 -2.42 2.95 -19.91
N ASN A 12 -3.22 3.97 -20.22
CA ASN A 12 -2.75 5.35 -20.36
C ASN A 12 -2.12 5.87 -19.06
N LEU A 13 -2.76 5.63 -17.91
CA LEU A 13 -2.22 6.06 -16.60
C LEU A 13 -0.97 5.27 -16.22
N ILE A 14 -0.93 3.96 -16.48
CA ILE A 14 0.26 3.14 -16.23
C ILE A 14 1.43 3.62 -17.09
N SER A 15 1.18 3.98 -18.35
CA SER A 15 2.20 4.56 -19.25
C SER A 15 2.75 5.88 -18.68
N LEU A 16 1.88 6.79 -18.24
CA LEU A 16 2.27 8.04 -17.59
C LEU A 16 3.12 7.81 -16.34
N ILE A 17 2.72 6.85 -15.50
CA ILE A 17 3.50 6.47 -14.31
C ILE A 17 4.88 5.95 -14.70
N ASN A 18 4.96 5.06 -15.70
CA ASN A 18 6.23 4.49 -16.17
C ASN A 18 7.14 5.57 -16.73
N GLN A 19 6.60 6.51 -17.52
CA GLN A 19 7.36 7.63 -18.07
C GLN A 19 7.97 8.48 -16.95
N LYS A 20 7.17 8.91 -15.97
CA LYS A 20 7.68 9.69 -14.83
C LYS A 20 8.68 8.89 -13.98
N ALA A 21 8.45 7.59 -13.82
CA ALA A 21 9.31 6.71 -13.03
C ALA A 21 10.73 6.53 -13.60
N GLN A 22 10.94 6.76 -14.90
CA GLN A 22 12.28 6.70 -15.51
C GLN A 22 13.24 7.75 -14.94
N GLU A 23 12.70 8.90 -14.52
CA GLU A 23 13.51 10.00 -13.97
C GLU A 23 13.68 9.91 -12.45
N TYR A 24 12.95 9.00 -11.79
CA TYR A 24 12.94 8.92 -10.34
C TYR A 24 14.16 8.18 -9.79
N ARG A 25 14.69 8.70 -8.68
CA ARG A 25 15.65 7.98 -7.86
C ARG A 25 14.95 6.84 -7.11
N ARG A 26 15.71 5.82 -6.70
CA ARG A 26 15.17 4.69 -5.91
C ARG A 26 14.34 5.12 -4.70
N LYS A 27 14.79 6.15 -3.96
CA LYS A 27 14.04 6.70 -2.82
C LYS A 27 12.66 7.24 -3.22
N GLN A 28 12.56 7.91 -4.36
CA GLN A 28 11.30 8.43 -4.89
C GLN A 28 10.39 7.28 -5.36
N ILE A 29 10.94 6.28 -6.06
CA ILE A 29 10.18 5.09 -6.48
C ILE A 29 9.54 4.38 -5.27
N GLN A 30 10.29 4.25 -4.18
CA GLN A 30 9.80 3.67 -2.92
C GLN A 30 8.79 4.58 -2.22
N GLN A 31 9.11 5.86 -2.03
CA GLN A 31 8.25 6.84 -1.35
C GLN A 31 6.90 6.99 -2.05
N TYR A 32 6.90 6.96 -3.38
CA TYR A 32 5.71 7.11 -4.20
C TYR A 32 4.97 5.78 -4.40
N GLU A 33 5.55 4.65 -4.01
CA GLU A 33 4.96 3.31 -4.13
C GLU A 33 4.51 3.02 -5.58
N ILE A 34 5.38 3.34 -6.55
CA ILE A 34 5.09 3.28 -8.00
C ILE A 34 4.51 1.93 -8.43
N GLU A 35 5.12 0.84 -7.96
CA GLU A 35 4.65 -0.52 -8.28
C GLU A 35 3.27 -0.82 -7.69
N ALA A 36 2.96 -0.32 -6.49
CA ALA A 36 1.64 -0.48 -5.89
C ALA A 36 0.59 0.30 -6.71
N MET A 37 0.92 1.52 -7.13
CA MET A 37 0.02 2.33 -7.97
C MET A 37 -0.24 1.71 -9.34
N LYS A 38 0.73 1.02 -9.93
CA LYS A 38 0.55 0.27 -11.19
C LYS A 38 -0.36 -0.96 -11.03
N ARG A 39 -0.36 -1.59 -9.86
CA ARG A 39 -1.16 -2.79 -9.58
C ARG A 39 -2.57 -2.50 -9.10
N LEU A 40 -2.77 -1.36 -8.44
CA LEU A 40 -4.07 -1.01 -7.86
C LEU A 40 -5.24 -1.09 -8.86
N PRO A 41 -5.13 -0.61 -10.11
CA PRO A 41 -6.22 -0.70 -11.09
C PRO A 41 -6.69 -2.12 -11.39
N GLN A 42 -5.86 -3.16 -11.16
CA GLN A 42 -6.26 -4.57 -11.33
C GLN A 42 -7.38 -4.98 -10.35
N LYS A 43 -7.64 -4.16 -9.32
CA LYS A 43 -8.73 -4.37 -8.35
C LYS A 43 -10.08 -3.83 -8.85
N PHE A 44 -10.08 -3.06 -9.93
CA PHE A 44 -11.25 -2.38 -10.44
C PHE A 44 -12.04 -3.37 -11.30
N GLY A 45 -13.30 -3.61 -10.97
CA GLY A 45 -14.12 -4.65 -11.59
C GLY A 45 -13.88 -6.07 -11.05
N THR A 46 -12.85 -6.28 -10.21
CA THR A 46 -12.60 -7.58 -9.56
C THR A 46 -12.99 -7.58 -8.09
N VAL A 47 -12.46 -6.61 -7.32
CA VAL A 47 -12.79 -6.41 -5.90
C VAL A 47 -13.73 -5.21 -5.74
N ILE A 48 -13.47 -4.15 -6.50
CA ILE A 48 -14.33 -2.97 -6.54
C ILE A 48 -15.50 -3.28 -7.49
N PRO A 49 -16.76 -3.24 -7.01
CA PRO A 49 -17.93 -3.51 -7.84
C PRO A 49 -18.04 -2.54 -9.00
N GLU A 50 -18.49 -3.02 -10.16
CA GLU A 50 -18.61 -2.26 -11.41
C GLU A 50 -19.32 -0.91 -11.23
N LYS A 51 -20.45 -0.90 -10.50
CA LYS A 51 -21.22 0.31 -10.18
C LYS A 51 -20.45 1.41 -9.44
N GLU A 52 -19.30 1.09 -8.84
CA GLU A 52 -18.45 2.04 -8.13
C GLU A 52 -17.12 2.30 -8.83
N VAL A 53 -16.77 1.54 -9.87
CA VAL A 53 -15.46 1.62 -10.53
C VAL A 53 -15.17 3.03 -10.99
N GLU A 54 -16.14 3.73 -11.59
CA GLU A 54 -15.93 5.10 -12.08
C GLU A 54 -15.52 6.06 -10.96
N ILE A 55 -16.21 6.00 -9.80
CA ILE A 55 -15.90 6.85 -8.63
C ILE A 55 -14.47 6.63 -8.15
N TRP A 56 -14.02 5.37 -8.12
CA TRP A 56 -12.67 5.04 -7.68
C TRP A 56 -11.61 5.34 -8.75
N MET A 57 -11.97 5.25 -10.02
CA MET A 57 -11.13 5.62 -11.15
C MET A 57 -10.89 7.11 -11.20
N GLU A 58 -11.92 7.93 -11.04
CA GLU A 58 -11.73 9.38 -10.92
C GLU A 58 -10.83 9.76 -9.73
N LYS A 59 -11.00 9.10 -8.58
CA LYS A 59 -10.12 9.33 -7.42
C LYS A 59 -8.68 8.92 -7.72
N PHE A 60 -8.48 7.78 -8.38
CA PHE A 60 -7.16 7.30 -8.78
C PHE A 60 -6.49 8.26 -9.77
N GLU A 61 -7.21 8.70 -10.80
CA GLU A 61 -6.76 9.70 -11.77
C GLU A 61 -6.34 11.01 -11.08
N LYS A 62 -7.16 11.54 -10.17
CA LYS A 62 -6.84 12.74 -9.38
C LYS A 62 -5.57 12.57 -8.54
N VAL A 63 -5.26 11.36 -8.07
CA VAL A 63 -4.00 11.07 -7.38
C VAL A 63 -2.84 11.05 -8.37
N ILE A 64 -2.97 10.39 -9.52
CA ILE A 64 -1.93 10.31 -10.56
C ILE A 64 -1.62 11.69 -11.16
N GLN A 65 -2.61 12.56 -11.33
CA GLN A 65 -2.39 13.94 -11.77
C GLN A 65 -1.47 14.73 -10.83
N LYS A 66 -1.48 14.40 -9.53
CA LYS A 66 -0.60 15.02 -8.53
C LYS A 66 0.81 14.43 -8.49
N LEU A 67 1.07 13.34 -9.22
CA LEU A 67 2.36 12.66 -9.24
C LEU A 67 3.45 13.66 -9.70
N PRO A 68 4.44 13.99 -8.85
CA PRO A 68 5.36 15.11 -9.11
C PRO A 68 6.36 14.76 -10.22
N SER A 69 7.01 15.74 -10.83
CA SER A 69 8.24 15.48 -11.58
C SER A 69 9.40 15.09 -10.63
N SER A 70 10.52 14.63 -11.18
CA SER A 70 11.68 14.18 -10.40
C SER A 70 12.30 15.26 -9.50
N THR A 71 12.06 16.54 -9.80
CA THR A 71 12.58 17.71 -9.08
C THR A 71 11.54 18.37 -8.15
N GLU A 72 10.28 17.98 -8.23
CA GLU A 72 9.17 18.58 -7.50
C GLU A 72 8.94 17.99 -6.10
N LYS A 73 8.26 18.75 -5.24
CA LYS A 73 7.85 18.27 -3.91
C LYS A 73 6.71 17.26 -4.02
N GLY A 74 6.94 16.04 -3.57
CA GLY A 74 5.94 14.96 -3.59
C GLY A 74 4.90 14.97 -2.46
N THR A 75 4.93 15.93 -1.53
CA THR A 75 3.99 15.95 -0.39
C THR A 75 2.51 15.90 -0.78
N PRO A 76 2.03 16.68 -1.79
CA PRO A 76 0.63 16.62 -2.20
C PRO A 76 0.21 15.25 -2.72
N TYR A 77 1.08 14.62 -3.52
CA TYR A 77 0.89 13.26 -4.03
C TYR A 77 0.85 12.24 -2.90
N VAL A 78 1.84 12.25 -2.01
CA VAL A 78 1.94 11.29 -0.89
C VAL A 78 0.70 11.36 0.00
N LYS A 79 0.20 12.57 0.28
CA LYS A 79 -1.04 12.77 1.05
C LYS A 79 -2.25 12.17 0.33
N ALA A 80 -2.44 12.51 -0.95
CA ALA A 80 -3.58 12.04 -1.74
C ALA A 80 -3.56 10.50 -1.95
N LYS A 81 -2.38 9.92 -2.21
CA LYS A 81 -2.16 8.48 -2.31
C LYS A 81 -2.53 7.77 -1.01
N ASN A 82 -2.03 8.25 0.12
CA ASN A 82 -2.30 7.63 1.42
C ASN A 82 -3.79 7.71 1.80
N GLU A 83 -4.47 8.79 1.42
CA GLU A 83 -5.91 8.94 1.58
C GLU A 83 -6.68 7.94 0.72
N LEU A 84 -6.34 7.80 -0.57
CA LEU A 84 -6.92 6.79 -1.45
C LEU A 84 -6.77 5.38 -0.87
N PHE A 85 -5.56 5.01 -0.45
CA PHE A 85 -5.30 3.69 0.13
C PHE A 85 -6.07 3.46 1.43
N ARG A 86 -6.16 4.47 2.28
CA ARG A 86 -6.95 4.39 3.51
C ARG A 86 -8.42 4.15 3.20
N ASP A 87 -8.98 4.87 2.25
CA ASP A 87 -10.40 4.79 1.92
C ASP A 87 -10.74 3.44 1.26
N LEU A 88 -9.87 2.95 0.38
CA LEU A 88 -9.97 1.60 -0.20
C LEU A 88 -9.86 0.51 0.86
N ASN A 89 -8.92 0.64 1.80
CA ASN A 89 -8.79 -0.31 2.90
C ASN A 89 -10.02 -0.28 3.81
N LYS A 90 -10.57 0.90 4.12
CA LYS A 90 -11.78 1.01 4.94
C LYS A 90 -12.96 0.30 4.30
N LYS A 91 -13.21 0.54 3.01
CA LYS A 91 -14.39 0.04 2.30
C LYS A 91 -14.26 -1.41 1.85
N TYR A 92 -13.12 -1.78 1.27
CA TYR A 92 -12.92 -3.06 0.59
C TYR A 92 -11.87 -3.95 1.25
N LYS A 93 -11.22 -3.50 2.33
CA LYS A 93 -10.08 -4.19 2.95
C LYS A 93 -8.92 -4.42 1.98
N ILE A 94 -8.87 -3.63 0.91
CA ILE A 94 -7.76 -3.63 -0.06
C ILE A 94 -6.54 -3.01 0.62
N GLN A 95 -5.42 -3.72 0.64
CA GLN A 95 -4.23 -3.32 1.38
C GLN A 95 -2.94 -3.55 0.58
N ARG A 96 -1.91 -2.78 0.92
CA ARG A 96 -0.57 -2.97 0.35
C ARG A 96 0.01 -4.31 0.77
N LYS A 97 0.80 -4.92 -0.10
CA LYS A 97 1.56 -6.12 0.25
C LYS A 97 2.46 -5.88 1.47
N GLY A 98 2.35 -6.76 2.47
CA GLY A 98 3.18 -6.70 3.68
C GLY A 98 2.78 -5.61 4.68
N GLN A 99 1.65 -4.93 4.48
CA GLN A 99 1.23 -3.80 5.31
C GLN A 99 1.13 -4.19 6.79
N TRP A 100 0.50 -5.32 7.11
CA TRP A 100 0.31 -5.70 8.52
C TRP A 100 1.57 -6.27 9.14
N THR A 101 2.42 -6.96 8.38
CA THR A 101 3.76 -7.35 8.85
C THR A 101 4.57 -6.11 9.24
N ALA A 102 4.57 -5.06 8.41
CA ALA A 102 5.29 -3.82 8.69
C ALA A 102 4.73 -3.05 9.90
N ILE A 103 3.43 -3.14 10.17
CA ILE A 103 2.79 -2.51 11.34
C ILE A 103 3.02 -3.34 12.61
N MET A 104 2.84 -4.66 12.56
CA MET A 104 2.85 -5.52 13.74
C MET A 104 4.26 -5.77 14.28
N LEU A 105 5.28 -5.83 13.41
CA LEU A 105 6.67 -5.98 13.85
C LEU A 105 7.09 -4.93 14.90
N PRO A 106 7.04 -3.61 14.63
CA PRO A 106 7.45 -2.60 15.60
C PRO A 106 6.50 -2.52 16.80
N VAL A 107 5.20 -2.80 16.62
CA VAL A 107 4.23 -2.83 17.72
C VAL A 107 4.61 -3.91 18.74
N PHE A 108 4.83 -5.14 18.30
CA PHE A 108 5.16 -6.25 19.21
C PHE A 108 6.61 -6.20 19.70
N MET A 109 7.55 -5.72 18.89
CA MET A 109 8.93 -5.45 19.34
C MET A 109 8.93 -4.45 20.49
N SER A 110 8.18 -3.35 20.41
CA SER A 110 8.17 -2.32 21.46
C SER A 110 7.32 -2.74 22.67
N SER A 111 6.08 -3.18 22.44
CA SER A 111 5.14 -3.49 23.53
C SER A 111 5.45 -4.77 24.29
N ILE A 112 5.92 -5.83 23.61
CA ILE A 112 6.35 -7.07 24.28
C ILE A 112 7.84 -7.04 24.49
N GLY A 113 8.60 -6.83 23.41
CA GLY A 113 10.04 -6.99 23.47
C GLY A 113 10.76 -6.00 24.38
N VAL A 114 10.51 -4.71 24.17
CA VAL A 114 11.16 -3.66 24.97
C VAL A 114 10.49 -3.52 26.33
N ALA A 115 9.17 -3.44 26.41
CA ALA A 115 8.50 -3.18 27.70
C ALA A 115 8.70 -4.32 28.71
N ILE A 116 8.52 -5.58 28.30
CA ILE A 116 8.74 -6.73 29.18
C ILE A 116 10.23 -6.99 29.38
N GLY A 117 11.04 -6.81 28.34
CA GLY A 117 12.49 -6.94 28.44
C GLY A 117 13.10 -5.96 29.44
N ALA A 118 12.61 -4.72 29.47
CA ALA A 118 13.04 -3.73 30.45
C ALA A 118 12.56 -4.06 31.87
N SER A 119 11.31 -4.52 32.04
CA SER A 119 10.78 -4.85 33.37
C SER A 119 11.41 -6.10 34.00
N THR A 120 11.85 -7.04 33.17
CA THR A 120 12.49 -8.29 33.60
C THR A 120 14.01 -8.26 33.57
N GLY A 121 14.61 -7.17 33.06
CA GLY A 121 16.06 -7.05 32.87
C GLY A 121 16.64 -7.93 31.76
N ASN A 122 15.82 -8.50 30.87
CA ASN A 122 16.24 -9.43 29.83
C ASN A 122 15.78 -9.03 28.41
N LEU A 123 16.22 -7.86 27.95
CA LEU A 123 15.93 -7.39 26.59
C LEU A 123 16.42 -8.36 25.49
N ALA A 124 17.54 -9.04 25.74
CA ALA A 124 18.14 -9.99 24.80
C ALA A 124 17.20 -11.16 24.47
N LEU A 125 16.37 -11.59 25.43
CA LEU A 125 15.34 -12.62 25.21
C LEU A 125 14.04 -12.04 24.64
N TRP A 126 13.55 -10.95 25.24
CA TRP A 126 12.20 -10.48 24.95
C TRP A 126 12.09 -9.77 23.59
N ILE A 127 13.11 -9.03 23.14
CA ILE A 127 13.08 -8.36 21.83
C ILE A 127 12.89 -9.37 20.69
N PRO A 128 13.69 -10.46 20.58
CA PRO A 128 13.45 -11.50 19.58
C PRO A 128 12.06 -12.12 19.65
N ILE A 129 11.53 -12.39 20.87
CA ILE A 129 10.17 -12.92 21.04
C ILE A 129 9.13 -11.95 20.49
N GLY A 130 9.24 -10.66 20.80
CA GLY A 130 8.35 -9.61 20.27
C GLY A 130 8.39 -9.54 18.74
N ILE A 131 9.58 -9.62 18.14
CA ILE A 131 9.73 -9.66 16.68
C ILE A 131 9.05 -10.90 16.09
N ILE A 132 9.28 -12.09 16.64
CA ILE A 132 8.69 -13.35 16.16
C ILE A 132 7.16 -13.27 16.20
N ILE A 133 6.58 -12.83 17.32
CA ILE A 133 5.13 -12.69 17.47
C ILE A 133 4.60 -11.67 16.45
N GLY A 134 5.22 -10.49 16.36
CA GLY A 134 4.83 -9.45 15.42
C GLY A 134 4.87 -9.92 13.96
N PHE A 135 5.91 -10.66 13.58
CA PHE A 135 6.02 -11.25 12.26
C PHE A 135 4.93 -12.29 11.98
N VAL A 136 4.70 -13.23 12.90
CA VAL A 136 3.69 -14.29 12.72
C VAL A 136 2.29 -13.70 12.60
N VAL A 137 1.92 -12.79 13.51
CA VAL A 137 0.61 -12.12 13.49
C VAL A 137 0.44 -11.31 12.22
N GLY A 138 1.40 -10.45 11.88
CA GLY A 138 1.33 -9.61 10.69
C GLY A 138 1.27 -10.44 9.40
N ARG A 139 2.10 -11.49 9.28
CA ARG A 139 2.12 -12.36 8.11
C ARG A 139 0.86 -13.20 7.97
N SER A 140 0.21 -13.59 9.07
CA SER A 140 -1.09 -14.27 9.03
C SER A 140 -2.17 -13.37 8.40
N ILE A 141 -2.24 -12.11 8.82
CA ILE A 141 -3.19 -11.13 8.26
C ILE A 141 -2.88 -10.87 6.78
N ASP A 142 -1.61 -10.66 6.43
CA ASP A 142 -1.20 -10.41 5.04
C ASP A 142 -1.52 -11.61 4.14
N LYS A 143 -1.20 -12.85 4.56
CA LYS A 143 -1.53 -14.06 3.79
C LYS A 143 -3.03 -14.24 3.58
N ASN A 144 -3.85 -13.90 4.58
CA ASN A 144 -5.30 -14.00 4.47
C ASN A 144 -5.85 -13.00 3.44
N ALA A 145 -5.28 -11.79 3.35
CA ALA A 145 -5.66 -10.84 2.32
C ALA A 145 -5.16 -11.25 0.92
N GLU A 146 -3.95 -11.81 0.82
CA GLU A 146 -3.41 -12.36 -0.43
C GLU A 146 -4.34 -13.46 -0.99
N LYS A 147 -4.76 -14.41 -0.15
CA LYS A 147 -5.71 -15.47 -0.52
C LYS A 147 -7.05 -14.95 -1.03
N LYS A 148 -7.50 -13.79 -0.52
CA LYS A 148 -8.76 -13.15 -0.91
C LYS A 148 -8.61 -12.21 -2.10
N GLY A 149 -7.41 -12.10 -2.69
CA GLY A 149 -7.14 -11.18 -3.80
C GLY A 149 -7.16 -9.69 -3.40
N LEU A 150 -7.11 -9.37 -2.11
CA LEU A 150 -7.24 -8.02 -1.56
C LEU A 150 -5.91 -7.25 -1.49
N VAL A 151 -4.83 -7.82 -2.04
CA VAL A 151 -3.49 -7.23 -2.01
C VAL A 151 -3.09 -6.68 -3.36
N PHE A 152 -2.50 -5.49 -3.36
CA PHE A 152 -1.88 -4.83 -4.52
C PHE A 152 -0.41 -4.50 -4.24
#